data_AF-W0BAM4-F1
#
_entry.id   AF-W0BAM4-F1
#
_cell.length_a   1.000
_cell.length_b   1.000
_cell.length_c   1.000
_cell.angle_alpha   90.00
_cell.angle_beta   90.00
_cell.angle_gamma   90.00
#
_symmetry.space_group_name_H-M   'P 1'
#
loop_
_entity.id
_entity.type
_entity.pdbx_description
1 polymer ?
#
loop_
_entity_poly.entity_id
_entity_poly.type
_entity_poly.pdbx_seq_one_letter_code
_entity_poly.pdbx_strand_id
1 'polypeptide(L)'
;MASETIRLKEVLDTVFDCSETKIASNIVAGTGKIKNTTFHILGTIEDTTFGVDEALEMAKHLLNILKVKDKSPILLLVDVTGQKLAKRDEWLGMYAYFAHLLKCLHLARKQGNKLISLVYNQAIGGSFIAFGMMADRIYALAHAKLAVMWLEGMAKVTKIDIDVLRKISETSPIFAPGVENFKN
;
A
#
# COMPACT_ATOMS: atom_id res chain seq x y z
N MET A 1 16.00 -18.13 -2.07
CA MET A 1 14.72 -18.83 -1.85
C MET A 1 13.64 -17.92 -2.39
N ALA A 2 12.78 -18.39 -3.30
CA ALA A 2 11.66 -17.57 -3.76
C ALA A 2 10.81 -17.24 -2.54
N SER A 3 10.74 -15.96 -2.17
CA SER A 3 9.79 -15.50 -1.17
C SER A 3 8.42 -15.85 -1.71
N GLU A 4 7.70 -16.73 -1.03
CA GLU A 4 6.37 -17.15 -1.42
C GLU A 4 5.48 -15.90 -1.40
N THR A 5 5.06 -15.43 -2.58
CA THR A 5 4.16 -14.29 -2.71
C THR A 5 2.82 -14.69 -2.13
N ILE A 6 2.38 -14.04 -1.06
CA ILE A 6 1.09 -14.32 -0.44
C ILE A 6 0.00 -13.71 -1.30
N ARG A 7 -1.00 -14.51 -1.67
CA ARG A 7 -2.13 -14.00 -2.44
C ARG A 7 -3.07 -13.19 -1.56
N LEU A 8 -3.71 -12.17 -2.14
CA LEU A 8 -4.75 -11.39 -1.48
C LEU A 8 -5.84 -12.29 -0.88
N LYS A 9 -6.25 -13.32 -1.62
CA LYS A 9 -7.24 -14.29 -1.15
C LYS A 9 -6.79 -14.98 0.14
N GLU A 10 -5.53 -15.39 0.23
CA GLU A 10 -4.97 -16.02 1.43
C GLU A 10 -4.96 -15.06 2.62
N VAL A 11 -4.65 -13.78 2.39
CA VAL A 11 -4.74 -12.74 3.43
C VAL A 11 -6.18 -12.62 3.92
N LEU A 12 -7.16 -12.54 3.01
CA LEU A 12 -8.57 -12.39 3.36
C LEU A 12 -9.08 -13.59 4.17
N ASP A 13 -8.81 -14.81 3.68
CA ASP A 13 -9.24 -16.07 4.30
C ASP A 13 -8.58 -16.30 5.67
N THR A 14 -7.37 -15.76 5.89
CA THR A 14 -6.63 -15.92 7.16
C THR A 14 -6.98 -14.86 8.19
N VAL A 15 -7.18 -13.60 7.77
CA VAL A 15 -7.35 -12.46 8.68
C VAL A 15 -8.80 -12.31 9.15
N PHE A 16 -9.77 -12.64 8.31
CA PHE A 16 -11.19 -12.37 8.56
C PHE A 16 -11.97 -13.65 8.79
N ASP A 17 -12.91 -13.62 9.75
CA ASP A 17 -13.86 -14.72 9.95
C ASP A 17 -14.83 -14.82 8.76
N CYS A 18 -15.15 -13.66 8.17
CA CYS A 18 -15.85 -13.54 6.90
C CYS A 18 -15.48 -12.22 6.22
N SER A 19 -15.43 -12.22 4.89
CA SER A 19 -15.19 -11.03 4.09
C SER A 19 -16.00 -11.04 2.80
N GLU A 20 -16.51 -9.88 2.41
CA GLU A 20 -17.13 -9.63 1.12
C GLU A 20 -16.37 -8.50 0.44
N THR A 21 -15.66 -8.82 -0.65
CA THR A 21 -14.80 -7.87 -1.36
C THR A 21 -15.03 -7.93 -2.87
N LYS A 22 -14.85 -6.80 -3.54
CA LYS A 22 -14.83 -6.67 -5.00
C LYS A 22 -13.50 -6.08 -5.44
N ILE A 23 -13.08 -6.42 -6.65
CA ILE A 23 -11.85 -5.92 -7.24
C ILE A 23 -12.20 -5.10 -8.48
N ALA A 24 -11.67 -3.88 -8.57
CA ALA A 24 -11.76 -3.02 -9.74
C ALA A 24 -10.46 -2.21 -9.87
N SER A 25 -9.90 -2.10 -11.07
CA SER A 25 -8.65 -1.35 -11.31
C SER A 25 -7.52 -1.71 -10.34
N ASN A 26 -7.30 -3.01 -10.10
CA ASN A 26 -6.31 -3.53 -9.12
C ASN A 26 -6.55 -3.11 -7.66
N ILE A 27 -7.68 -2.47 -7.36
CA ILE A 27 -8.10 -2.11 -6.01
C ILE A 27 -9.07 -3.14 -5.48
N VAL A 28 -8.80 -3.69 -4.30
CA VAL A 28 -9.76 -4.47 -3.53
C VAL A 28 -10.51 -3.54 -2.58
N ALA A 29 -11.83 -3.67 -2.53
CA ALA A 29 -12.66 -2.93 -1.60
C ALA A 29 -13.84 -3.77 -1.11
N GLY A 30 -14.22 -3.59 0.15
CA GLY A 30 -15.33 -4.33 0.74
C GLY A 30 -15.40 -4.20 2.25
N THR A 31 -15.95 -5.23 2.89
CA THR A 31 -16.02 -5.33 4.35
C THR A 31 -15.60 -6.71 4.80
N GLY A 32 -15.07 -6.80 6.02
CA GLY A 32 -14.79 -8.06 6.68
C GLY A 32 -15.01 -7.97 8.17
N LYS A 33 -15.11 -9.11 8.82
CA LYS A 33 -15.34 -9.20 10.26
C LYS A 33 -14.19 -9.94 10.93
N ILE A 34 -13.72 -9.39 12.04
CA ILE A 34 -12.80 -10.05 12.96
C ILE A 34 -13.48 -10.06 14.33
N LYS A 35 -13.84 -11.25 14.81
CA LYS A 35 -14.67 -11.47 16.00
C LYS A 35 -15.99 -10.69 15.91
N ASN A 36 -16.15 -9.66 16.76
CA ASN A 36 -17.33 -8.80 16.80
C ASN A 36 -17.10 -7.42 16.18
N THR A 37 -15.96 -7.20 15.51
CA THR A 37 -15.62 -5.92 14.91
C THR A 37 -15.68 -6.00 13.39
N THR A 38 -16.47 -5.12 12.78
CA THR A 38 -16.51 -4.93 11.33
C THR A 38 -15.37 -4.00 10.91
N PHE A 39 -14.74 -4.32 9.79
CA PHE A 39 -13.71 -3.53 9.14
C PHE A 39 -14.16 -3.21 7.72
N HIS A 40 -13.89 -1.99 7.28
CA HIS A 40 -13.79 -1.74 5.84
C HIS A 40 -12.45 -2.28 5.35
N ILE A 41 -12.48 -3.01 4.24
CA ILE A 41 -11.29 -3.50 3.56
C ILE A 41 -11.08 -2.61 2.34
N LEU A 42 -9.87 -2.08 2.19
CA LEU A 42 -9.48 -1.30 1.03
C LEU A 42 -8.00 -1.56 0.76
N GLY A 43 -7.56 -1.62 -0.48
CA GLY A 43 -6.15 -1.87 -0.75
C GLY A 43 -5.86 -2.27 -2.18
N THR A 44 -4.69 -2.83 -2.41
CA THR A 44 -4.26 -3.29 -3.73
C THR A 44 -4.17 -4.81 -3.79
N ILE A 45 -4.41 -5.35 -4.99
CA ILE A 45 -4.06 -6.73 -5.31
C ILE A 45 -2.55 -6.85 -5.54
N GLU A 46 -2.07 -8.07 -5.73
CA GLU A 46 -0.65 -8.39 -5.86
C GLU A 46 0.01 -7.64 -7.02
N ASP A 47 1.26 -7.23 -6.82
CA ASP A 47 2.11 -6.59 -7.82
C ASP A 47 1.55 -5.30 -8.45
N THR A 48 0.65 -4.60 -7.75
CA THR A 48 -0.01 -3.40 -8.30
C THR A 48 0.98 -2.26 -8.57
N THR A 49 1.01 -1.76 -9.81
CA THR A 49 1.62 -0.47 -10.13
C THR A 49 0.57 0.63 -9.93
N PHE A 50 0.81 1.52 -8.96
CA PHE A 50 -0.21 2.45 -8.50
C PHE A 50 -0.20 3.73 -9.34
N GLY A 51 -1.29 4.02 -10.04
CA GLY A 51 -1.43 5.20 -10.91
C GLY A 51 -2.73 5.96 -10.68
N VAL A 52 -3.14 6.73 -11.69
CA VAL A 52 -4.33 7.58 -11.66
C VAL A 52 -5.61 6.78 -11.44
N ASP A 53 -5.76 5.66 -12.15
CA ASP A 53 -6.99 4.86 -12.13
C ASP A 53 -7.15 4.15 -10.78
N GLU A 54 -6.05 3.60 -10.25
CA GLU A 54 -5.98 2.98 -8.92
C GLU A 54 -6.30 4.00 -7.81
N ALA A 55 -5.72 5.20 -7.88
CA ALA A 55 -5.96 6.25 -6.90
C ALA A 55 -7.42 6.73 -6.92
N LEU A 56 -8.01 6.87 -8.10
CA LEU A 56 -9.40 7.30 -8.26
C LEU A 56 -10.38 6.24 -7.74
N GLU A 57 -10.17 4.97 -8.06
CA GLU A 57 -11.04 3.89 -7.60
C GLU A 57 -10.97 3.75 -6.07
N MET A 58 -9.77 3.84 -5.48
CA MET A 58 -9.59 3.82 -4.04
C MET A 58 -10.27 5.03 -3.35
N ALA A 59 -10.11 6.23 -3.92
CA ALA A 59 -10.73 7.45 -3.39
C ALA A 59 -12.26 7.37 -3.43
N LYS A 60 -12.84 6.84 -4.52
CA LYS A 60 -14.28 6.60 -4.66
C LYS A 60 -14.81 5.69 -3.55
N HIS A 61 -14.12 4.60 -3.23
CA HIS A 61 -14.52 3.73 -2.12
C HIS A 61 -14.45 4.43 -0.76
N LEU A 62 -13.40 5.21 -0.50
CA LEU A 62 -13.30 6.01 0.73
C LEU A 62 -14.44 7.02 0.83
N LEU A 63 -14.74 7.75 -0.25
CA LEU A 63 -15.82 8.73 -0.26
C LEU A 63 -17.19 8.08 0.03
N ASN A 64 -17.40 6.84 -0.43
CA ASN A 64 -18.62 6.09 -0.08
C ASN A 64 -18.70 5.77 1.42
N ILE A 65 -17.60 5.33 2.03
CA ILE A 65 -17.51 5.10 3.49
C ILE A 65 -17.80 6.39 4.25
N LEU A 66 -17.14 7.49 3.85
CA LEU A 66 -17.30 8.81 4.45
C LEU A 66 -18.74 9.36 4.33
N LYS A 67 -19.41 9.08 3.21
CA LYS A 67 -20.78 9.53 2.95
C LYS A 67 -21.78 8.90 3.91
N VAL A 68 -21.62 7.60 4.20
CA VAL A 68 -22.50 6.87 5.14
C VAL A 68 -22.12 7.08 6.61
N LYS A 69 -20.99 7.77 6.86
CA LYS A 69 -20.46 8.07 8.21
C LYS A 69 -20.25 6.84 9.08
N ASP A 70 -19.95 5.70 8.45
CA ASP A 70 -19.55 4.49 9.17
C ASP A 70 -18.16 4.72 9.78
N LYS A 71 -18.04 4.48 11.09
CA LYS A 71 -16.81 4.70 11.87
C LYS A 71 -15.99 3.42 12.04
N SER A 72 -16.40 2.33 11.41
CA SER A 72 -15.65 1.07 11.41
C SER A 72 -14.20 1.32 10.98
N PRO A 73 -13.21 0.65 11.60
CA PRO A 73 -11.82 0.74 11.19
C PRO A 73 -11.64 0.36 9.72
N ILE A 74 -10.68 0.99 9.05
CA ILE A 74 -10.34 0.76 7.65
C ILE A 74 -8.99 0.04 7.62
N LEU A 75 -8.98 -1.21 7.16
CA LEU A 75 -7.78 -1.96 6.88
C LEU A 75 -7.32 -1.69 5.44
N LEU A 76 -6.15 -1.06 5.32
CA LEU A 76 -5.43 -0.79 4.08
C LEU A 76 -4.48 -1.95 3.76
N LEU A 77 -4.89 -2.83 2.84
CA LEU A 77 -4.04 -3.92 2.33
C LEU A 77 -3.05 -3.39 1.29
N VAL A 78 -1.77 -3.66 1.48
CA VAL A 78 -0.69 -3.07 0.68
C VAL A 78 0.17 -4.15 0.01
N ASP A 79 0.09 -4.18 -1.31
CA ASP A 79 1.09 -4.77 -2.20
C ASP A 79 1.24 -3.84 -3.42
N VAL A 80 2.33 -3.06 -3.42
CA VAL A 80 2.62 -2.11 -4.49
C VAL A 80 4.08 -2.17 -4.92
N THR A 81 4.29 -2.36 -6.22
CA THR A 81 5.62 -2.44 -6.86
C THR A 81 6.29 -1.08 -7.05
N GLY A 82 5.51 -0.01 -6.96
CA GLY A 82 5.94 1.35 -7.24
C GLY A 82 4.86 2.12 -8.00
N GLN A 83 5.11 3.39 -8.26
CA GLN A 83 4.14 4.24 -8.96
C GLN A 83 4.13 3.89 -10.43
N LYS A 84 2.99 4.03 -11.10
CA LYS A 84 2.86 3.76 -12.53
C LYS A 84 3.73 4.75 -13.31
N LEU A 85 4.82 4.25 -13.92
CA LEU A 85 5.75 5.04 -14.73
C LEU A 85 5.21 5.20 -16.17
N ALA A 86 4.07 5.89 -16.30
CA ALA A 86 3.41 6.10 -17.59
C ALA A 86 3.29 7.59 -17.92
N LYS A 87 3.63 7.95 -19.16
CA LYS A 87 3.47 9.33 -19.69
C LYS A 87 2.05 9.85 -19.52
N ARG A 88 1.05 8.99 -19.71
CA ARG A 88 -0.37 9.31 -19.50
C ARG A 88 -0.60 9.81 -18.07
N ASP A 89 -0.19 9.04 -17.08
CA ASP A 89 -0.44 9.33 -15.67
C ASP A 89 0.29 10.61 -15.24
N GLU A 90 1.51 10.83 -15.71
CA GLU A 90 2.23 12.09 -15.51
C GLU A 90 1.50 13.30 -16.15
N TRP A 91 1.01 13.15 -17.39
CA TRP A 91 0.24 14.20 -18.07
C TRP A 91 -1.10 14.51 -17.42
N LEU A 92 -1.76 13.51 -16.83
CA LEU A 92 -2.97 13.71 -16.03
C LEU A 92 -2.67 14.33 -14.66
N GLY A 93 -1.39 14.49 -14.29
CA GLY A 93 -1.00 15.01 -12.99
C GLY A 93 -1.27 14.02 -11.86
N MET A 94 -0.78 12.78 -12.00
CA MET A 94 -0.93 11.67 -11.04
C MET A 94 -0.78 12.09 -9.56
N TYR A 95 0.17 12.97 -9.23
CA TYR A 95 0.36 13.44 -7.87
C TYR A 95 -0.83 14.24 -7.30
N ALA A 96 -1.63 14.89 -8.14
CA ALA A 96 -2.88 15.53 -7.71
C ALA A 96 -3.94 14.49 -7.31
N TYR A 97 -3.99 13.34 -8.01
CA TYR A 97 -4.85 12.22 -7.65
C TYR A 97 -4.41 11.56 -6.34
N PHE A 98 -3.10 11.38 -6.14
CA PHE A 98 -2.55 10.88 -4.87
C PHE A 98 -2.84 11.86 -3.72
N ALA A 99 -2.68 13.16 -3.95
CA ALA A 99 -3.02 14.18 -2.98
C ALA A 99 -4.52 14.17 -2.63
N HIS A 100 -5.40 13.93 -3.61
CA HIS A 100 -6.83 13.78 -3.36
C HIS A 100 -7.14 12.55 -2.51
N LEU A 101 -6.54 11.40 -2.83
CA LEU A 101 -6.66 10.17 -2.04
C LEU A 101 -6.21 10.38 -0.59
N LEU A 102 -5.05 11.02 -0.39
CA LEU A 102 -4.54 11.37 0.95
C LEU A 102 -5.49 12.29 1.72
N LYS A 103 -6.12 13.26 1.05
CA LYS A 103 -7.15 14.11 1.67
C LYS A 103 -8.37 13.29 2.10
N CYS A 104 -8.79 12.30 1.31
CA CYS A 104 -9.90 11.41 1.67
C CYS A 104 -9.56 10.55 2.90
N LEU A 105 -8.35 9.97 2.94
CA LEU A 105 -7.86 9.21 4.11
C LEU A 105 -7.76 10.09 5.36
N HIS A 106 -7.22 11.30 5.23
CA HIS A 106 -7.17 12.27 6.32
C HIS A 106 -8.56 12.64 6.83
N LEU A 107 -9.53 12.83 5.92
CA LEU A 107 -10.91 13.09 6.29
C LEU A 107 -11.53 11.89 7.04
N ALA A 108 -11.24 10.64 6.63
CA ALA A 108 -11.68 9.44 7.35
C ALA A 108 -11.16 9.41 8.78
N ARG A 109 -9.87 9.71 8.97
CA ARG A 109 -9.27 9.86 10.31
C ARG A 109 -10.00 10.91 11.14
N LYS A 110 -10.26 12.09 10.55
CA LYS A 110 -10.99 13.17 11.21
C LYS A 110 -12.43 12.82 11.57
N GLN A 111 -13.09 11.94 10.80
CA GLN A 111 -14.45 11.47 11.10
C GLN A 111 -14.49 10.33 12.14
N GLY A 112 -13.32 9.77 12.49
CA GLY A 112 -13.14 8.81 13.57
C GLY A 112 -12.77 7.41 13.12
N ASN A 113 -12.66 7.14 11.81
CA ASN A 113 -12.16 5.87 11.32
C ASN A 113 -10.70 5.69 11.73
N LYS A 114 -10.37 4.53 12.31
CA LYS A 114 -8.97 4.13 12.53
C LYS A 114 -8.43 3.52 11.26
N LEU A 115 -7.30 4.01 10.79
CA LEU A 115 -6.62 3.48 9.62
C LEU A 115 -5.51 2.52 10.06
N ILE A 116 -5.53 1.31 9.53
CA ILE A 116 -4.51 0.29 9.79
C ILE A 116 -3.97 -0.13 8.43
N SER A 117 -2.66 -0.09 8.22
CA SER A 117 -2.04 -0.61 7.02
C SER A 117 -1.40 -1.97 7.29
N LEU A 118 -1.59 -2.92 6.38
CA LEU A 118 -0.94 -4.22 6.39
C LEU A 118 -0.20 -4.42 5.05
N VAL A 119 1.13 -4.37 5.10
CA VAL A 119 2.00 -4.73 3.98
C VAL A 119 2.17 -6.24 3.96
N TYR A 120 1.56 -6.90 2.98
CA TYR A 120 1.56 -8.36 2.91
C TYR A 120 2.64 -8.94 2.00
N ASN A 121 3.14 -8.18 1.01
CA ASN A 121 4.30 -8.58 0.20
C ASN A 121 5.32 -7.45 0.02
N GLN A 122 4.90 -6.29 -0.46
CA GLN A 122 5.83 -5.21 -0.80
C GLN A 122 5.17 -3.84 -0.74
N ALA A 123 5.96 -2.83 -0.39
CA ALA A 123 5.52 -1.44 -0.34
C ALA A 123 6.64 -0.52 -0.80
N ILE A 124 6.54 -0.03 -2.04
CA ILE A 124 7.61 0.70 -2.71
C ILE A 124 7.22 2.16 -2.97
N GLY A 125 8.08 3.07 -2.51
CA GLY A 125 8.13 4.48 -2.91
C GLY A 125 6.80 5.25 -2.84
N GLY A 126 6.55 6.06 -3.87
CA GLY A 126 5.41 6.99 -3.95
C GLY A 126 4.05 6.32 -3.79
N SER A 127 3.90 5.06 -4.20
CA SER A 127 2.64 4.30 -4.06
C SER A 127 2.29 4.03 -2.62
N PHE A 128 3.28 3.66 -1.80
CA PHE A 128 3.03 3.42 -0.39
C PHE A 128 2.72 4.73 0.35
N ILE A 129 3.40 5.82 -0.04
CA ILE A 129 3.08 7.17 0.45
C ILE A 129 1.65 7.56 0.09
N ALA A 130 1.16 7.22 -1.11
CA ALA A 130 -0.14 7.65 -1.62
C ALA A 130 -1.33 7.18 -0.77
N PHE A 131 -1.20 6.07 -0.03
CA PHE A 131 -2.28 5.61 0.84
C PHE A 131 -1.83 4.90 2.12
N GLY A 132 -0.86 3.99 2.05
CA GLY A 132 -0.46 3.14 3.17
C GLY A 132 0.16 3.90 4.35
N MET A 133 1.01 4.90 4.07
CA MET A 133 1.72 5.65 5.12
C MET A 133 0.85 6.61 5.93
N MET A 134 -0.39 6.88 5.49
CA MET A 134 -1.34 7.71 6.23
C MET A 134 -2.03 6.94 7.38
N ALA A 135 -1.74 5.65 7.55
CA ALA A 135 -2.35 4.83 8.60
C ALA A 135 -1.95 5.27 10.02
N ASP A 136 -2.83 5.05 11.00
CA ASP A 136 -2.52 5.23 12.42
C ASP A 136 -1.54 4.16 12.92
N ARG A 137 -1.60 2.96 12.33
CA ARG A 137 -0.67 1.86 12.57
C ARG A 137 -0.32 1.17 11.26
N ILE A 138 0.95 0.85 11.09
CA ILE A 138 1.46 0.12 9.92
C ILE A 138 2.06 -1.19 10.43
N TYR A 139 1.57 -2.29 9.88
CA TYR A 139 2.10 -3.63 10.09
C TYR A 139 2.64 -4.17 8.78
N ALA A 140 3.63 -5.04 8.85
CA ALA A 140 4.19 -5.73 7.69
C ALA A 140 4.46 -7.19 8.05
N LEU A 141 4.20 -8.09 7.12
CA LEU A 141 4.58 -9.49 7.27
C LEU A 141 6.11 -9.63 7.23
N ALA A 142 6.65 -10.64 7.92
CA ALA A 142 8.10 -10.74 8.12
C ALA A 142 8.91 -10.81 6.81
N HIS A 143 8.34 -11.41 5.75
CA HIS A 143 8.99 -11.49 4.44
C HIS A 143 8.80 -10.24 3.58
N ALA A 144 7.97 -9.28 4.01
CA ALA A 144 7.61 -8.16 3.18
C ALA A 144 8.82 -7.27 2.87
N LYS A 145 8.82 -6.70 1.66
CA LYS A 145 9.90 -5.82 1.20
C LYS A 145 9.43 -4.37 1.12
N LEU A 146 10.04 -3.53 1.94
CA LEU A 146 9.81 -2.08 1.93
C LEU A 146 11.06 -1.40 1.42
N ALA A 147 10.90 -0.44 0.52
CA ALA A 147 12.00 0.37 0.01
C ALA A 147 11.47 1.70 -0.57
N VAL A 148 12.32 2.72 -0.59
CA VAL A 148 12.04 3.97 -1.31
C VAL A 148 12.01 3.73 -2.82
N MET A 149 12.96 2.94 -3.30
CA MET A 149 13.13 2.55 -4.71
C MET A 149 13.99 1.28 -4.74
N TRP A 150 13.82 0.44 -5.76
CA TRP A 150 14.69 -0.71 -5.96
C TRP A 150 16.12 -0.29 -6.35
N LEU A 151 17.12 -1.09 -5.99
CA LEU A 151 18.54 -0.79 -6.22
C LEU A 151 18.84 -0.55 -7.70
N GLU A 152 18.16 -1.25 -8.61
CA GLU A 152 18.25 -1.07 -10.06
C GLU A 152 17.82 0.35 -10.48
N GLY A 153 16.78 0.88 -9.83
CA GLY A 153 16.34 2.27 -10.03
C GLY A 153 17.36 3.26 -9.46
N MET A 154 17.87 2.99 -8.25
CA MET A 154 18.90 3.81 -7.61
C MET A 154 20.17 3.91 -8.46
N ALA A 155 20.66 2.79 -8.99
CA ALA A 155 21.85 2.75 -9.85
C ALA A 155 21.66 3.65 -11.09
N LYS A 156 20.50 3.56 -11.75
CA LYS A 156 20.19 4.37 -12.94
C LYS A 156 20.14 5.87 -12.66
N VAL A 157 19.59 6.28 -11.52
CA VAL A 157 19.45 7.69 -11.15
C VAL A 157 20.77 8.27 -10.63
N THR A 158 21.41 7.57 -9.69
CA THR A 158 22.64 8.04 -9.01
C THR A 158 23.91 7.85 -9.84
N LYS A 159 23.85 7.02 -10.90
CA LYS A 159 25.01 6.60 -11.71
C LYS A 159 26.07 5.82 -10.93
N ILE A 160 25.69 5.26 -9.77
CA ILE A 160 26.53 4.34 -8.99
C ILE A 160 26.31 2.92 -9.52
N ASP A 161 27.39 2.15 -9.61
CA ASP A 161 27.33 0.75 -10.00
C ASP A 161 26.43 -0.06 -9.03
N ILE A 162 25.64 -0.98 -9.58
CA ILE A 162 24.66 -1.75 -8.80
C ILE A 162 25.34 -2.64 -7.76
N ASP A 163 26.54 -3.17 -8.03
CA ASP A 163 27.25 -4.03 -7.10
C ASP A 163 27.81 -3.22 -5.93
N VAL A 164 28.18 -1.96 -6.17
CA VAL A 164 28.52 -1.01 -5.10
C VAL A 164 27.30 -0.73 -4.22
N LEU A 165 26.13 -0.48 -4.82
CA LEU A 165 24.89 -0.25 -4.06
C LEU A 165 24.45 -1.49 -3.27
N ARG A 166 24.61 -2.69 -3.83
CA ARG A 166 24.36 -3.96 -3.10
C ARG A 166 25.25 -4.08 -1.87
N LYS A 167 26.55 -3.82 -2.01
CA LYS A 167 27.47 -3.84 -0.87
C LYS A 167 27.11 -2.79 0.19
N ILE A 168 26.71 -1.59 -0.23
CA ILE A 168 26.25 -0.55 0.71
C ILE A 168 24.96 -0.98 1.42
N SER A 169 24.05 -1.66 0.72
CA SER A 169 22.78 -2.12 1.31
C SER A 169 22.98 -3.10 2.46
N GLU A 170 24.07 -3.89 2.49
CA GLU A 170 24.37 -4.80 3.60
C GLU A 170 24.64 -4.07 4.93
N THR A 171 25.03 -2.79 4.88
CA THR A 171 25.46 -2.03 6.07
C THR A 171 24.62 -0.78 6.32
N SER A 172 23.72 -0.42 5.40
CA SER A 172 22.91 0.78 5.48
C SER A 172 21.43 0.47 5.28
N PRO A 173 20.61 0.61 6.34
CA PRO A 173 19.15 0.40 6.29
C PRO A 173 18.43 1.26 5.23
N ILE A 174 19.05 2.38 4.82
CA ILE A 174 18.52 3.30 3.80
C ILE A 174 18.45 2.61 2.43
N PHE A 175 19.41 1.73 2.14
CA PHE A 175 19.55 1.06 0.84
C PHE A 175 19.10 -0.41 0.88
N ALA A 176 18.91 -0.98 2.07
CA ALA A 176 18.41 -2.33 2.23
C ALA A 176 16.87 -2.41 2.11
N PRO A 177 16.33 -3.27 1.23
CA PRO A 177 14.91 -3.59 1.30
C PRO A 177 14.61 -4.50 2.49
N GLY A 178 13.44 -4.34 3.11
CA GLY A 178 12.90 -5.32 4.07
C GLY A 178 12.47 -4.78 5.42
N VAL A 179 11.63 -5.55 6.11
CA VAL A 179 11.06 -5.20 7.42
C VAL A 179 12.11 -5.17 8.53
N GLU A 180 13.18 -5.96 8.45
CA GLU A 180 14.23 -6.02 9.50
C GLU A 180 14.85 -4.64 9.77
N ASN A 181 14.95 -3.78 8.76
CA ASN A 181 15.47 -2.42 8.88
C ASN A 181 14.61 -1.48 9.73
N PHE A 182 13.39 -1.91 10.09
CA PHE A 182 12.45 -1.18 10.92
C PHE A 182 12.27 -1.81 12.31
N LYS A 183 12.97 -2.91 12.61
CA LYS A 183 13.00 -3.50 13.95
C LYS A 183 14.05 -2.75 14.79
N ASN A 184 13.62 -2.18 15.91
CA ASN A 184 14.52 -1.58 16.89
C ASN A 184 15.37 -2.64 17.58
#